data_AF-A0A3D3AB35-F1
#
_entry.id   AF-A0A3D3AB35-F1
#
_cell.length_a   1.000
_cell.length_b   1.000
_cell.length_c   1.000
_cell.angle_alpha   90.00
_cell.angle_beta   90.00
_cell.angle_gamma   90.00
#
_symmetry.space_group_name_H-M   'P 1'
#
loop_
_entity.id
_entity.type
_entity.pdbx_description
1 polymer ?
#
loop_
_entity_poly.entity_id
_entity_poly.type
_entity_poly.pdbx_seq_one_letter_code
_entity_poly.pdbx_strand_id
1 'polypeptide(L)' 'LPISNIAALRPGACHTINAAQASPDYGVEGLAEVEAMHDVEAMMFGKPDAYPNRRLGIVFAPDVETATAARAKIKLTYAS' A
#
# COMPACT_ATOMS: atom_id res chain seq x y z
N LEU A 1 6.59 2.79 27.34
CA LEU A 1 7.82 1.99 27.57
C LEU A 1 8.76 2.29 26.40
N PRO A 2 9.99 2.81 26.59
CA PRO A 2 10.90 2.89 25.45
C PRO A 2 11.45 1.49 25.16
N ILE A 3 11.36 1.06 23.91
CA ILE A 3 12.06 -0.14 23.43
C ILE A 3 13.52 0.30 23.24
N SER A 4 14.40 -0.16 24.12
CA SER A 4 15.74 0.40 24.27
C SER A 4 16.72 -0.02 23.16
N ASN A 5 16.47 -1.15 22.48
CA ASN A 5 17.33 -1.69 21.43
C ASN A 5 16.47 -2.08 20.21
N ILE A 6 16.20 -1.11 19.32
CA ILE A 6 15.59 -1.37 18.01
C ILE A 6 16.73 -1.47 16.99
N ALA A 7 16.86 -2.63 16.34
CA ALA A 7 17.75 -2.81 15.21
C ALA A 7 16.92 -3.03 13.94
N ALA A 8 17.20 -2.24 12.89
CA ALA A 8 16.66 -2.51 11.57
C ALA A 8 17.42 -3.70 10.97
N LEU A 9 16.73 -4.80 10.70
CA LEU A 9 17.36 -6.02 10.16
C LEU A 9 17.71 -5.88 8.67
N ARG A 10 17.02 -4.98 7.96
CA ARG A 10 17.24 -4.65 6.56
C ARG A 10 16.72 -3.23 6.27
N PRO A 11 17.20 -2.57 5.21
CA PRO A 11 16.53 -1.40 4.66
C PRO A 11 15.08 -1.74 4.29
N GLY A 12 14.23 -0.73 4.37
CA GLY A 12 12.84 -0.88 3.97
C GLY A 12 12.19 0.48 3.81
N ALA A 13 11.26 0.55 2.87
CA ALA A 13 10.35 1.65 2.68
C ALA A 13 8.92 1.13 2.57
N CYS A 14 7.97 2.04 2.70
CA CYS A 14 6.58 1.73 2.46
C CYS A 14 5.88 2.88 1.74
N HIS A 15 4.83 2.53 0.99
CA HIS A 15 3.97 3.51 0.33
C HIS A 15 2.51 3.16 0.59
N THR A 16 1.75 4.09 1.17
CA THR A 16 0.33 3.85 1.43
C THR A 16 -0.48 3.90 0.15
N ILE A 17 -1.52 3.06 0.06
CA ILE A 17 -2.52 3.09 -1.00
C ILE A 17 -3.70 3.92 -0.47
N ASN A 18 -3.83 5.15 -0.98
CA ASN A 18 -4.83 6.09 -0.51
C ASN A 18 -5.94 6.26 -1.55
N ALA A 19 -7.18 6.29 -1.08
CA ALA A 19 -8.32 6.70 -1.90
C ALA A 19 -8.22 8.17 -2.30
N ALA A 20 -8.61 8.46 -3.54
CA ALA A 20 -8.68 9.81 -4.08
C ALA A 20 -10.08 10.44 -3.93
N GLN A 21 -11.12 9.61 -3.84
CA GLN A 21 -12.51 10.06 -3.81
C GLN A 21 -13.33 9.30 -2.76
N ALA A 22 -14.50 9.86 -2.45
CA ALA A 22 -15.51 9.19 -1.65
C ALA A 22 -16.25 8.15 -2.50
N SER A 23 -16.46 6.97 -1.93
CA SER A 23 -17.28 5.92 -2.54
C SER A 23 -17.71 4.90 -1.49
N PRO A 24 -18.97 4.41 -1.53
CA PRO A 24 -19.44 3.38 -0.62
C PRO A 24 -18.78 2.01 -0.85
N ASP A 25 -18.10 1.82 -1.99
CA ASP A 25 -17.38 0.60 -2.34
C ASP A 25 -16.20 0.92 -3.27
N TYR A 26 -15.18 0.06 -3.32
CA TYR A 26 -14.02 0.24 -4.19
C TYR A 26 -13.41 -1.08 -4.64
N GLY A 27 -12.90 -1.08 -5.87
CA GLY A 27 -12.08 -2.16 -6.41
C GLY A 27 -10.59 -1.87 -6.28
N VAL A 28 -9.79 -2.93 -6.27
CA VAL A 28 -8.33 -2.86 -6.25
C VAL A 28 -7.79 -3.75 -7.37
N GLU A 29 -7.06 -3.15 -8.30
CA GLU A 29 -6.39 -3.83 -9.41
C GLU A 29 -4.86 -3.72 -9.22
N GLY A 30 -4.10 -4.64 -9.84
CA GLY A 30 -2.63 -4.59 -9.88
C GLY A 30 -1.91 -5.29 -8.71
N LEU A 31 -2.62 -5.87 -7.75
CA LEU A 31 -2.00 -6.58 -6.61
C LEU A 31 -1.06 -7.70 -7.06
N ALA A 32 -1.48 -8.54 -8.01
CA ALA A 32 -0.66 -9.65 -8.52
C ALA A 32 0.63 -9.17 -9.20
N GLU A 33 0.60 -8.03 -9.89
CA GLU A 33 1.81 -7.46 -10.50
C GLU A 33 2.77 -6.91 -9.44
N VAL A 34 2.23 -6.38 -8.34
CA VAL A 34 3.03 -5.90 -7.21
C VAL A 34 3.68 -7.06 -6.47
N GLU A 35 2.94 -8.13 -6.19
CA GLU A 35 3.47 -9.32 -5.50
C GLU A 35 4.47 -10.11 -6.35
N ALA A 36 4.49 -9.90 -7.67
CA ALA A 36 5.52 -10.46 -8.55
C ALA A 36 6.86 -9.69 -8.49
N MET A 37 6.90 -8.49 -7.88
CA MET A 37 8.14 -7.73 -7.71
C MET A 37 8.98 -8.31 -6.57
N HIS A 38 10.30 -8.38 -6.77
CA HIS A 38 11.21 -8.95 -5.79
C HIS A 38 11.21 -8.15 -4.47
N ASP A 39 11.08 -8.85 -3.33
CA ASP A 39 11.00 -8.27 -1.98
C ASP A 39 9.89 -7.21 -1.78
N VAL A 40 8.80 -7.33 -2.54
CA VAL A 40 7.64 -6.44 -2.42
C VAL A 40 6.43 -7.19 -1.89
N GLU A 41 5.72 -6.55 -0.97
CA GLU A 41 4.46 -7.06 -0.41
C GLU A 41 3.40 -5.95 -0.42
N ALA A 42 2.18 -6.27 -0.83
CA ALA A 42 1.04 -5.37 -0.73
C ALA A 42 0.01 -5.93 0.25
N MET A 43 -0.46 -5.11 1.17
CA MET A 43 -1.48 -5.49 2.15
C MET A 43 -2.64 -4.51 2.12
N MET A 44 -3.85 -5.04 1.96
CA MET A 44 -5.09 -4.27 2.05
C MET A 44 -5.66 -4.32 3.47
N PHE A 45 -6.24 -3.21 3.94
CA PHE A 45 -6.77 -3.09 5.30
C PHE A 45 -8.24 -3.51 5.45
N GLY A 46 -8.87 -4.02 4.38
CA GLY A 46 -10.26 -4.50 4.41
C GLY A 46 -11.28 -3.42 4.82
N LYS A 47 -11.08 -2.18 4.37
CA LYS A 47 -12.01 -1.08 4.67
C LYS A 47 -13.26 -1.24 3.79
N PRO A 48 -14.47 -0.96 4.32
CA PRO A 48 -15.70 -1.15 3.54
C PRO A 48 -15.94 -0.04 2.52
N ASP A 49 -15.39 1.16 2.75
CA ASP A 49 -15.66 2.36 1.97
C ASP A 49 -14.40 3.20 1.76
N ALA A 50 -14.48 4.16 0.85
CA ALA A 50 -13.42 5.09 0.49
C ALA A 50 -13.82 6.54 0.78
N TYR A 51 -12.85 7.35 1.20
CA TYR A 51 -12.95 8.82 1.24
C TYR A 51 -11.57 9.43 0.96
N PRO A 52 -11.46 10.69 0.52
CA PRO A 52 -10.18 11.28 0.15
C PRO A 52 -9.12 11.11 1.24
N ASN A 53 -7.95 10.63 0.84
CA ASN A 53 -6.80 10.34 1.70
C ASN A 53 -6.99 9.20 2.71
N ARG A 54 -8.09 8.43 2.61
CA ARG A 54 -8.24 7.19 3.39
C ARG A 54 -7.21 6.17 2.95
N ARG A 55 -6.42 5.67 3.90
CA ARG A 55 -5.48 4.58 3.67
C ARG A 55 -6.28 3.28 3.55
N LEU A 56 -6.28 2.69 2.36
CA LEU A 56 -6.96 1.44 2.05
C LEU A 56 -6.00 0.26 2.11
N GLY A 57 -4.71 0.49 1.92
CA GLY A 57 -3.66 -0.51 2.04
C GLY A 57 -2.27 0.12 2.12
N ILE A 58 -1.26 -0.72 2.02
CA ILE A 58 0.15 -0.35 2.08
C ILE A 58 0.97 -1.31 1.23
N VAL A 59 2.03 -0.77 0.60
CA VAL A 59 3.08 -1.53 -0.05
C VAL A 59 4.34 -1.46 0.82
N PHE A 60 4.99 -2.59 1.05
CA PHE A 60 6.33 -2.69 1.64
C PHE A 60 7.33 -3.07 0.55
N ALA A 61 8.53 -2.46 0.60
CA ALA A 61 9.58 -2.67 -0.41
C ALA A 61 10.96 -2.41 0.22
N PRO A 62 12.07 -2.83 -0.43
CA PRO A 62 13.43 -2.60 0.08
C PRO A 62 13.82 -1.10 0.13
N ASP A 63 13.28 -0.28 -0.76
CA ASP A 63 13.61 1.14 -0.88
C ASP A 63 12.45 1.98 -1.44
N VAL A 64 12.61 3.31 -1.39
CA VAL A 64 11.57 4.27 -1.78
C VAL A 64 11.23 4.18 -3.26
N GLU A 65 12.22 3.94 -4.13
CA GLU A 65 12.01 3.82 -5.58
C GLU A 65 11.12 2.62 -5.88
N THR A 66 11.44 1.46 -5.31
CA THR A 66 10.69 0.21 -5.46
C THR A 66 9.30 0.34 -4.87
N ALA A 67 9.15 0.95 -3.68
CA ALA A 67 7.84 1.20 -3.07
C ALA A 67 6.95 2.09 -3.97
N THR A 68 7.55 3.11 -4.59
CA THR A 68 6.85 4.04 -5.47
C THR A 68 6.43 3.36 -6.78
N ALA A 69 7.33 2.59 -7.40
CA ALA A 69 7.07 1.83 -8.61
C ALA A 69 5.98 0.77 -8.40
N ALA A 70 6.06 0.05 -7.28
CA ALA A 70 5.05 -0.93 -6.89
C ALA A 70 3.69 -0.27 -6.64
N ARG A 71 3.63 0.86 -5.89
CA ARG A 71 2.38 1.58 -5.71
C ARG A 71 1.81 2.02 -7.07
N ALA A 72 2.62 2.54 -7.99
CA ALA A 72 2.13 3.02 -9.29
C ALA A 72 1.36 1.94 -10.11
N LYS A 73 1.56 0.65 -9.82
CA LYS A 73 0.81 -0.47 -10.41
C LYS A 73 -0.58 -0.67 -9.80
N ILE A 74 -0.82 -0.18 -8.59
CA ILE A 74 -2.11 -0.29 -7.92
C ILE A 74 -3.08 0.75 -8.44
N LYS A 75 -4.21 0.28 -8.97
CA LYS A 75 -5.31 1.12 -9.41
C LYS A 75 -6.52 0.89 -8.52
N LEU A 76 -7.10 2.00 -8.06
CA LEU A 76 -8.36 2.01 -7.33
C LEU A 76 -9.50 2.36 -8.29
N THR A 77 -10.55 1.57 -8.27
CA THR A 77 -11.82 1.86 -8.93
C THR A 77 -12.87 2.15 -7.87
N TYR A 78 -13.86 2.96 -8.20
CA TYR A 78 -14.88 3.40 -7.26
C TYR A 78 -16.26 3.13 -7.85
N ALA A 79 -17.21 2.75 -7.01
CA ALA A 79 -18.61 2.67 -7.43
C ALA A 79 -19.11 4.07 -7.84
N SER A 80 -19.94 4.10 -8.88
CA SER A 80 -20.62 5.29 -9.39
C SER A 80 -21.74 5.74 -8.47
#